data_AF-A0A1L5TNC9-F1
#
_entry.id   AF-A0A1L5TNC9-F1
#
_cell.length_a   1.000
_cell.length_b   1.000
_cell.length_c   1.000
_cell.angle_alpha   90.00
_cell.angle_beta   90.00
_cell.angle_gamma   90.00
#
_symmetry.space_group_name_H-M   'P 1'
#
loop_
_entity.id
_entity.type
_entity.pdbx_description
1 polymer ?
#
loop_
_entity_poly.entity_id
_entity_poly.type
_entity_poly.pdbx_seq_one_letter_code
_entity_poly.pdbx_strand_id
1 'polypeptide(L)'
;MPEPSKRNGGKLVKTPSEKVVDYRNRRKQRIDSGKPDQWDCKDCAHILATDYLREKLGLLAWLRIAELNGYKFPPKKTNQNEINNPKG
;
A
#
# COMPACT_ATOMS: atom_id res chain seq x y z
N MET A 1 8.17 -9.08 -32.74
CA MET A 1 7.63 -10.11 -31.82
C MET A 1 8.57 -10.22 -30.64
N PRO A 2 8.12 -10.19 -29.37
CA PRO A 2 9.00 -10.46 -28.24
C PRO A 2 9.41 -11.95 -28.26
N GLU A 3 10.69 -12.23 -28.01
CA GLU A 3 11.24 -13.59 -28.04
C GLU A 3 10.60 -14.50 -26.96
N PRO A 4 10.39 -15.80 -27.27
CA PRO A 4 9.85 -16.76 -26.32
C PRO A 4 10.88 -17.11 -25.23
N SER A 5 10.42 -17.13 -23.97
CA SER A 5 11.20 -17.42 -22.77
C SER A 5 12.01 -18.71 -22.86
N LYS A 6 13.33 -18.64 -22.59
CA LYS A 6 14.25 -19.79 -22.61
C LYS A 6 13.94 -20.77 -21.46
N ARG A 7 13.85 -22.08 -21.78
CA ARG A 7 13.69 -23.16 -20.79
C ARG A 7 15.07 -23.68 -20.37
N ASN A 8 15.42 -23.61 -19.08
CA ASN A 8 16.56 -24.32 -18.51
C ASN A 8 16.02 -25.46 -17.61
N GLY A 9 16.25 -26.72 -17.99
CA GLY A 9 15.95 -27.88 -17.15
C GLY A 9 14.47 -28.09 -16.81
N GLY A 10 13.54 -27.77 -17.71
CA GLY A 10 12.10 -27.95 -17.50
C GLY A 10 11.40 -26.84 -16.69
N LYS A 11 12.15 -25.91 -16.08
CA LYS A 11 11.59 -24.67 -15.50
C LYS A 11 11.61 -23.55 -16.53
N LEU A 12 10.44 -22.98 -16.80
CA LEU A 12 10.31 -21.74 -17.58
C LEU A 12 11.04 -20.63 -16.80
N VAL A 13 12.15 -20.12 -17.34
CA VAL A 13 12.87 -19.00 -16.72
C VAL A 13 12.17 -17.73 -17.16
N LYS A 14 11.49 -17.06 -16.23
CA LYS A 14 10.84 -15.77 -16.51
C LYS A 14 11.87 -14.73 -16.92
N THR A 15 11.62 -14.08 -18.05
CA THR A 15 12.40 -12.94 -18.52
C THR A 15 12.33 -11.78 -17.51
N PRO A 16 13.32 -10.87 -17.50
CA PRO A 16 13.27 -9.67 -16.66
C PRO A 16 11.98 -8.86 -16.84
N SER A 17 11.47 -8.75 -18.07
CA SER A 17 10.21 -8.08 -18.39
C SER A 17 9.00 -8.74 -17.73
N GLU A 18 8.90 -10.07 -17.79
CA GLU A 18 7.82 -10.82 -17.13
C GLU A 18 7.86 -10.65 -15.60
N LYS A 19 9.05 -10.61 -14.99
CA LYS A 19 9.21 -10.36 -13.56
C LYS A 19 8.69 -8.97 -13.15
N VAL A 20 8.94 -7.95 -13.96
CA VAL A 20 8.45 -6.58 -13.72
C VAL A 20 6.92 -6.52 -13.82
N VAL A 21 6.33 -7.19 -14.82
CA VAL A 21 4.88 -7.27 -14.99
C VAL A 21 4.23 -7.99 -13.80
N ASP A 22 4.77 -9.14 -13.39
CA ASP A 22 4.29 -9.87 -12.23
C ASP A 22 4.34 -9.01 -10.95
N TYR A 23 5.44 -8.28 -10.76
CA TYR A 23 5.60 -7.40 -9.61
C TYR A 23 4.56 -6.27 -9.61
N ARG A 24 4.30 -5.64 -10.76
CA ARG A 24 3.25 -4.62 -10.92
C ARG A 24 1.86 -5.20 -10.64
N ASN A 25 1.55 -6.38 -11.14
CA ASN A 25 0.26 -7.04 -10.93
C ASN A 25 0.03 -7.38 -9.47
N ARG A 26 1.05 -7.90 -8.77
CA ARG A 26 0.95 -8.18 -7.33
C ARG A 26 0.75 -6.93 -6.50
N ARG A 27 1.47 -5.84 -6.81
CA ARG A 27 1.24 -4.54 -6.18
C ARG A 27 -0.20 -4.07 -6.39
N LYS A 28 -0.66 -4.09 -7.64
CA LYS A 28 -2.03 -3.68 -7.99
C LYS A 28 -3.06 -4.49 -7.20
N GLN A 29 -2.93 -5.81 -7.14
CA GLN A 29 -3.82 -6.68 -6.36
C GLN A 29 -3.84 -6.33 -4.86
N ARG A 30 -2.69 -5.99 -4.26
CA ARG A 30 -2.64 -5.57 -2.85
C ARG A 30 -3.28 -4.21 -2.62
N ILE A 31 -3.10 -3.26 -3.52
CA ILE A 31 -3.73 -1.93 -3.42
C ILE A 31 -5.24 -2.06 -3.62
N ASP A 32 -5.66 -2.78 -4.66
CA ASP A 32 -7.06 -3.00 -5.02
C ASP A 32 -7.82 -3.83 -3.95
N SER A 33 -7.12 -4.62 -3.13
CA SER A 33 -7.75 -5.34 -2.01
C SER A 33 -8.28 -4.39 -0.92
N GLY A 34 -7.83 -3.14 -0.89
CA GLY A 34 -8.27 -2.14 0.08
C GLY A 34 -7.87 -2.44 1.52
N LYS A 35 -6.86 -3.30 1.74
CA LYS A 35 -6.41 -3.76 3.05
C LYS A 35 -5.02 -3.18 3.41
N PRO A 36 -4.97 -2.07 4.18
CA PRO A 36 -3.71 -1.36 4.46
C PRO A 36 -2.67 -2.18 5.22
N ASP A 37 -3.11 -3.15 6.02
CA ASP A 37 -2.27 -4.10 6.75
C ASP A 37 -1.38 -4.94 5.83
N GLN A 38 -1.81 -5.16 4.58
CA GLN A 38 -1.06 -5.94 3.59
C GLN A 38 -0.10 -5.08 2.76
N TRP A 39 -0.15 -3.76 2.89
CA TRP A 39 0.68 -2.85 2.10
C TRP A 39 2.08 -2.73 2.72
N ASP A 40 3.07 -2.79 1.84
CA ASP A 40 4.46 -2.45 2.16
C ASP A 40 4.77 -0.98 1.83
N CYS A 41 5.95 -0.49 2.20
CA CYS A 41 6.36 0.89 1.93
C CYS A 41 6.35 1.24 0.42
N LYS A 42 6.57 0.27 -0.48
CA LYS A 42 6.59 0.51 -1.93
C LYS A 42 5.17 0.65 -2.48
N ASP A 43 4.22 -0.09 -1.92
CA ASP A 43 2.80 0.05 -2.24
C ASP A 43 2.29 1.42 -1.79
N CYS A 44 2.59 1.81 -0.54
CA CYS A 44 2.25 3.12 -0.02
C CYS A 44 2.87 4.25 -0.84
N ALA A 45 4.16 4.14 -1.20
CA ALA A 45 4.82 5.12 -2.06
C ALA A 45 4.15 5.22 -3.45
N HIS A 46 3.70 4.09 -4.03
CA HIS A 46 3.00 4.10 -5.31
C HIS A 46 1.63 4.77 -5.23
N ILE A 47 0.87 4.51 -4.17
CA ILE A 47 -0.39 5.20 -3.87
C ILE A 47 -0.13 6.71 -3.78
N LEU A 48 0.85 7.11 -2.98
CA LEU A 48 1.19 8.51 -2.76
C LEU A 48 1.80 9.18 -3.99
N ALA A 49 2.35 8.45 -4.95
CA ALA A 49 2.87 9.02 -6.20
C ALA A 49 1.80 9.21 -7.28
N THR A 50 0.61 8.61 -7.13
CA THR A 50 -0.45 8.62 -8.15
C THR A 50 -1.63 9.45 -7.67
N ASP A 51 -1.94 10.57 -8.33
CA ASP A 51 -2.95 11.52 -7.82
C ASP A 51 -4.31 10.89 -7.51
N TYR A 52 -4.82 10.05 -8.43
CA TYR A 52 -6.07 9.31 -8.22
C TYR A 52 -6.04 8.38 -6.99
N LEU A 53 -4.94 7.66 -6.78
CA LEU A 53 -4.82 6.76 -5.63
C LEU A 53 -4.57 7.54 -4.35
N ARG A 54 -3.83 8.65 -4.43
CA ARG A 54 -3.56 9.55 -3.30
C ARG A 54 -4.85 10.16 -2.78
N GLU A 55 -5.74 10.60 -3.67
CA GLU A 55 -7.05 11.13 -3.29
C GLU A 55 -7.89 10.08 -2.53
N LYS A 56 -7.86 8.81 -2.96
CA LYS A 56 -8.70 7.75 -2.38
C LYS A 56 -8.11 7.07 -1.15
N LEU A 57 -6.80 6.81 -1.17
CA LEU A 57 -6.11 5.93 -0.23
C LEU A 57 -4.92 6.63 0.45
N GLY A 58 -4.64 7.89 0.14
CA GLY A 58 -3.44 8.60 0.60
C GLY A 58 -3.34 8.69 2.12
N LEU A 59 -4.46 8.93 2.82
CA LEU A 59 -4.48 8.94 4.28
C LEU A 59 -4.11 7.57 4.86
N LEU A 60 -4.69 6.48 4.34
CA LEU A 60 -4.39 5.12 4.77
C LEU A 60 -2.92 4.75 4.50
N ALA A 61 -2.39 5.17 3.35
CA ALA A 61 -0.98 4.97 3.02
C ALA A 61 -0.04 5.69 4.00
N TRP A 62 -0.37 6.92 4.40
CA TRP A 62 0.41 7.65 5.41
C TRP A 62 0.35 7.01 6.80
N LEU A 63 -0.84 6.58 7.24
CA LEU A 63 -1.01 5.86 8.51
C LEU A 63 -0.20 4.54 8.51
N ARG A 64 -0.23 3.81 7.39
CA ARG A 64 0.54 2.58 7.25
C ARG A 64 2.04 2.82 7.27
N ILE A 65 2.53 3.87 6.60
CA ILE A 65 3.96 4.27 6.68
C ILE A 65 4.34 4.60 8.13
N ALA A 66 3.51 5.35 8.84
CA ALA A 66 3.78 5.68 10.24
C ALA A 66 3.88 4.42 11.10
N GLU A 67 2.95 3.47 10.95
CA GLU A 67 2.97 2.18 11.63
C GLU A 67 4.24 1.37 11.30
N LEU A 68 4.60 1.26 10.02
CA LEU A 68 5.79 0.54 9.56
C LEU A 68 7.10 1.15 10.09
N ASN A 69 7.11 2.45 10.38
CA ASN A 69 8.26 3.16 10.97
C ASN A 69 8.17 3.26 12.50
N GLY A 70 7.18 2.64 13.14
CA GLY A 70 7.01 2.64 14.59
C GLY A 70 6.57 3.99 15.18
N TYR A 71 6.04 4.90 14.36
CA TYR A 71 5.46 6.15 14.86
C TYR A 71 4.17 5.85 15.64
N LYS A 72 4.19 6.16 16.93
CA LYS A 72 3.01 6.14 17.78
C LYS A 72 2.29 7.48 17.64
N PHE A 73 1.08 7.47 17.11
CA PHE A 73 0.25 8.67 17.13
C PHE A 73 -0.04 9.04 18.59
N PRO A 74 0.11 10.33 18.96
CA PRO A 74 -0.23 10.75 20.32
C PRO A 74 -1.69 10.36 20.60
N PRO A 75 -2.00 9.84 21.80
CA PRO A 75 -3.38 9.55 22.15
C PRO A 75 -4.20 10.83 21.94
N LYS A 76 -5.36 10.71 21.28
CA LYS A 76 -6.29 11.83 21.15
C LYS A 76 -6.48 12.41 22.55
N LYS A 77 -6.14 13.69 22.74
CA LYS A 77 -6.59 14.41 23.93
C LYS A 77 -8.10 14.42 23.84
N THR A 78 -8.77 13.51 24.52
CA THR A 78 -10.21 13.63 24.76
C THR A 78 -10.36 14.94 25.50
N ASN A 79 -10.90 15.96 24.82
CA ASN A 79 -11.20 17.21 25.48
C ASN A 79 -12.18 16.90 26.60
N GLN A 80 -11.73 17.03 27.85
CA GLN A 80 -12.56 16.88 29.05
C GLN A 80 -13.78 17.84 29.04
N ASN A 81 -13.85 18.80 28.13
CA ASN A 81 -15.02 19.65 27.91
C ASN A 81 -16.21 18.97 27.23
N GLU A 82 -16.03 17.85 26.50
CA GLU A 82 -17.17 17.11 25.92
C GLU A 82 -17.82 16.14 26.93
N ILE A 83 -17.08 15.73 27.96
CA ILE A 83 -17.59 14.82 29.00
C ILE A 83 -18.51 15.57 29.99
N ASN A 84 -18.37 16.89 30.12
CA ASN A 84 -19.06 17.69 31.13
C ASN A 84 -20.35 18.40 30.66
N ASN A 85 -20.79 18.23 29.41
CA ASN A 85 -22.03 18.88 28.93
C ASN A 85 -23.00 17.91 28.22
N PRO A 86 -23.71 17.04 28.96
CA PRO A 86 -24.85 16.31 28.44
C PRO A 86 -26.12 17.16 28.56
N LYS A 87 -26.32 18.14 27.66
CA LYS A 87 -27.63 18.71 27.24
C LYS A 87 -27.44 20.04 26.50
N GLY A 88 -27.77 20.03 25.22
CA GLY A 88 -28.39 21.15 24.51
C GLY A 88 -29.82 20.75 24.20
#